data_AF-A0A1Y5S5I9-F1
#
_entry.id   AF-A0A1Y5S5I9-F1
#
_cell.length_a   1.000
_cell.length_b   1.000
_cell.length_c   1.000
_cell.angle_alpha   90.00
_cell.angle_beta   90.00
_cell.angle_gamma   90.00
#
_symmetry.space_group_name_H-M   'P 1'
#
loop_
_entity.id
_entity.type
_entity.pdbx_description
1 polymer ?
#
loop_
_entity_poly.entity_id
_entity_poly.type
_entity_poly.pdbx_seq_one_letter_code
_entity_poly.pdbx_strand_id
1 'polypeptide(L)'
;MALEPISWEQLLAKYWLVNDELPAFDGSTNKRLKHLAETYGLDVSSEVLLEAARQLLSDLNDGDVEGWAAEFGVCGHPHAIWNFVLAAFDAAETDEQLEKIAIGPIEDILSSYGSMMPHFEAKAQRDPEFRRMLTAAWRCGMSDNVWARLRLIQAAEPNPLPGMIPLKHGVEYMQDRLSEVDRVNDDKSALWSRDETGEWRSTLSM
;
A
#
# COMPACT_ATOMS: atom_id res chain seq x y z
N MET A 1 19.76 -4.63 -23.96
CA MET A 1 19.75 -4.33 -22.51
C MET A 1 19.12 -5.54 -21.83
N ALA A 2 19.81 -6.15 -20.87
CA ALA A 2 19.14 -7.10 -19.99
C ALA A 2 18.11 -6.32 -19.17
N LEU A 3 16.92 -6.90 -18.95
CA LEU A 3 15.97 -6.37 -17.99
C LEU A 3 16.62 -6.46 -16.61
N GLU A 4 16.49 -5.42 -15.79
CA GLU A 4 16.93 -5.53 -14.39
C GLU A 4 16.04 -6.54 -13.66
N PRO A 5 16.59 -7.39 -12.78
CA PRO A 5 15.80 -8.30 -11.96
C PRO A 5 14.79 -7.51 -11.14
N ILE A 6 13.58 -8.06 -10.96
CA ILE A 6 12.56 -7.39 -10.16
C ILE A 6 12.97 -7.31 -8.69
N SER A 7 12.50 -6.31 -7.96
CA SER A 7 12.71 -6.20 -6.52
C SER A 7 11.82 -7.17 -5.73
N TRP A 8 12.09 -7.31 -4.43
CA TRP A 8 11.24 -8.14 -3.56
C TRP A 8 9.86 -7.50 -3.37
N GLU A 9 9.75 -6.17 -3.35
CA GLU A 9 8.47 -5.45 -3.32
C GLU A 9 7.64 -5.78 -4.56
N GLN A 10 8.24 -5.79 -5.75
CA GLN A 10 7.57 -6.15 -7.00
C GLN A 10 7.10 -7.61 -7.00
N LEU A 11 7.91 -8.53 -6.48
CA LEU A 11 7.52 -9.93 -6.36
C LEU A 11 6.34 -10.11 -5.39
N LEU A 12 6.42 -9.51 -4.20
CA LEU A 12 5.36 -9.65 -3.19
C LEU A 12 4.09 -8.90 -3.59
N ALA A 13 4.21 -7.76 -4.27
CA ALA A 13 3.07 -7.05 -4.81
C ALA A 13 2.33 -7.90 -5.84
N LYS A 14 3.06 -8.53 -6.79
CA LYS A 14 2.44 -9.45 -7.74
C LYS A 14 1.80 -10.64 -7.03
N TYR A 15 2.50 -11.23 -6.05
CA TYR A 15 1.97 -12.35 -5.28
C TYR A 15 0.65 -11.98 -4.59
N TRP A 16 0.63 -10.85 -3.89
CA TRP A 16 -0.53 -10.36 -3.16
C TRP A 16 -1.74 -10.07 -4.07
N LEU A 17 -1.51 -9.48 -5.25
CA LEU A 17 -2.60 -9.14 -6.17
C LEU A 17 -3.26 -10.36 -6.81
N VAL A 18 -2.51 -11.45 -7.02
CA VAL A 18 -3.02 -12.66 -7.70
C VAL A 18 -3.23 -13.82 -6.75
N ASN A 19 -3.07 -13.63 -5.44
CA ASN A 19 -3.09 -14.71 -4.46
C ASN A 19 -4.38 -15.54 -4.50
N ASP A 20 -5.52 -14.89 -4.73
CA ASP A 20 -6.84 -15.53 -4.82
C ASP A 20 -7.02 -16.37 -6.10
N GLU A 21 -6.21 -16.12 -7.13
CA GLU A 21 -6.21 -16.85 -8.40
C GLU A 21 -5.28 -18.08 -8.37
N LEU A 22 -4.35 -18.12 -7.40
CA LEU A 22 -3.38 -19.20 -7.29
C LEU A 22 -4.02 -20.45 -6.67
N PRO A 23 -3.70 -21.65 -7.19
CA PRO A 23 -4.14 -22.88 -6.56
C PRO A 23 -3.52 -23.03 -5.17
N ALA A 24 -4.20 -23.79 -4.30
CA ALA A 24 -3.63 -24.21 -3.03
C ALA A 24 -2.24 -24.84 -3.26
N PHE A 25 -1.27 -24.44 -2.45
CA PHE A 25 0.13 -24.84 -2.63
C PHE A 25 0.62 -25.58 -1.39
N ASP A 26 0.95 -26.86 -1.57
CA ASP A 26 1.55 -27.70 -0.52
C ASP A 26 3.08 -27.67 -0.67
N GLY A 27 3.70 -26.64 -0.09
CA GLY A 27 5.15 -26.45 -0.14
C GLY A 27 5.61 -25.21 0.64
N SER A 28 6.92 -25.01 0.74
CA SER A 28 7.48 -23.87 1.46
C SER A 28 7.23 -22.54 0.73
N THR A 29 7.22 -21.43 1.48
CA THR A 29 7.11 -20.06 0.95
C THR A 29 8.07 -19.79 -0.20
N ASN A 30 9.34 -20.20 -0.08
CA ASN A 30 10.33 -20.11 -1.16
C ASN A 30 9.90 -20.84 -2.44
N LYS A 31 9.35 -22.05 -2.32
CA LYS A 31 8.86 -22.81 -3.48
C LYS A 31 7.64 -22.14 -4.10
N ARG A 32 6.75 -21.56 -3.29
CA ARG A 32 5.56 -20.84 -3.76
C ARG A 32 5.95 -19.58 -4.53
N LEU A 33 6.87 -18.77 -4.00
CA LEU A 33 7.39 -17.57 -4.67
C LEU A 33 8.13 -17.90 -5.98
N LYS A 34 8.91 -18.98 -5.99
CA LYS A 34 9.56 -19.45 -7.22
C LYS A 34 8.53 -19.90 -8.27
N HIS A 35 7.52 -20.66 -7.84
CA HIS A 35 6.45 -21.11 -8.73
C HIS A 35 5.64 -19.93 -9.31
N LEU A 36 5.34 -18.92 -8.48
CA LEU A 36 4.74 -17.67 -8.93
C LEU A 36 5.62 -17.00 -10.00
N ALA A 37 6.91 -16.82 -9.73
CA ALA A 37 7.83 -16.19 -10.66
C ALA A 37 7.87 -16.91 -12.01
N GLU A 38 7.93 -18.25 -12.01
CA GLU A 38 7.86 -19.07 -13.21
C GLU A 38 6.52 -18.93 -13.94
N THR A 39 5.41 -18.88 -13.21
CA THR A 39 4.04 -18.77 -13.76
C THR A 39 3.82 -17.44 -14.50
N TYR A 40 4.34 -16.35 -13.94
CA TYR A 40 4.19 -15.00 -14.51
C TYR A 40 5.41 -14.54 -15.31
N GLY A 41 6.40 -15.42 -15.54
CA GLY A 41 7.59 -15.11 -16.33
C GLY A 41 8.47 -13.99 -15.75
N LEU A 42 8.51 -13.88 -14.42
CA LEU A 42 9.27 -12.85 -13.70
C LEU A 42 10.75 -13.24 -13.63
N ASP A 43 11.64 -12.30 -13.94
CA ASP A 43 13.08 -12.47 -13.76
C ASP A 43 13.47 -12.17 -12.31
N VAL A 44 13.58 -13.22 -11.50
CA VAL A 44 13.80 -13.13 -10.05
C VAL A 44 15.12 -13.79 -9.68
N SER A 45 16.02 -13.04 -9.04
CA SER A 45 17.27 -13.60 -8.52
C SER A 45 17.04 -14.44 -7.27
N SER A 46 18.03 -15.26 -6.89
CA SER A 46 17.95 -16.05 -5.66
C SER A 46 17.92 -15.17 -4.42
N GLU A 47 18.61 -14.02 -4.45
CA GLU A 47 18.63 -13.04 -3.37
C GLU A 47 17.25 -12.41 -3.17
N VAL A 48 16.55 -12.07 -4.26
CA VAL A 48 15.20 -11.50 -4.21
C VAL A 48 14.20 -12.52 -3.65
N LEU A 49 14.28 -13.78 -4.08
CA LEU A 49 13.44 -14.86 -3.54
C LEU A 49 13.65 -15.03 -2.02
N LEU A 50 14.92 -15.05 -1.58
CA LEU A 50 15.25 -15.20 -0.16
C LEU A 50 14.79 -14.01 0.68
N GLU A 51 14.91 -12.79 0.15
CA GLU A 51 14.42 -11.60 0.83
C GLU A 51 12.90 -11.61 0.92
N ALA A 52 12.19 -11.84 -0.18
CA ALA A 52 10.73 -11.92 -0.19
C ALA A 52 10.19 -13.00 0.76
N ALA A 53 10.83 -14.17 0.81
CA ALA A 53 10.45 -15.21 1.76
C ALA A 53 10.71 -14.81 3.21
N ARG A 54 11.80 -14.08 3.49
CA ARG A 54 12.08 -13.55 4.83
C ARG A 54 11.01 -12.57 5.27
N GLN A 55 10.57 -11.68 4.38
CA GLN A 55 9.50 -10.72 4.67
C GLN A 55 8.18 -11.43 5.03
N LEU A 56 7.82 -12.49 4.30
CA LEU A 56 6.58 -13.25 4.54
C LEU A 56 6.62 -14.15 5.79
N LEU A 57 7.81 -14.62 6.18
CA LEU A 57 7.99 -15.53 7.32
C LEU A 57 8.18 -14.76 8.62
N SER A 58 7.20 -13.91 8.98
CA SER A 58 7.08 -13.36 10.33
C SER A 58 6.32 -14.34 11.23
N ASP A 59 6.51 -14.21 12.55
CA ASP A 59 5.77 -15.00 13.55
C ASP A 59 4.24 -14.83 13.47
N LEU A 60 3.78 -13.78 12.77
CA LEU A 60 2.36 -13.43 12.66
C LEU A 60 1.70 -13.96 11.37
N ASN A 61 2.47 -14.17 10.30
CA ASN A 61 1.89 -14.49 8.98
C ASN A 61 2.22 -15.90 8.48
N ASP A 62 3.31 -16.54 8.92
CA ASP A 62 3.69 -17.91 8.51
C ASP A 62 3.61 -18.15 6.97
N GLY A 63 3.97 -17.14 6.17
CA GLY A 63 3.90 -17.21 4.71
C GLY A 63 2.58 -16.77 4.07
N ASP A 64 1.57 -16.36 4.85
CA ASP A 64 0.35 -15.73 4.36
C ASP A 64 0.62 -14.32 3.85
N VAL A 65 0.39 -14.11 2.55
CA VAL A 65 0.65 -12.82 1.90
C VAL A 65 -0.43 -11.78 2.21
N GLU A 66 -1.66 -12.19 2.50
CA GLU A 66 -2.72 -11.25 2.89
C GLU A 66 -2.49 -10.71 4.30
N GLY A 67 -2.25 -11.61 5.25
CA GLY A 67 -1.83 -11.24 6.61
C GLY A 67 -0.57 -10.37 6.59
N TRP A 68 0.44 -10.76 5.79
CA TRP A 68 1.66 -9.97 5.65
C TRP A 68 1.40 -8.58 5.08
N ALA A 69 0.60 -8.42 4.03
CA ALA A 69 0.33 -7.12 3.44
C ALA A 69 -0.38 -6.19 4.45
N ALA A 70 -1.33 -6.73 5.23
CA ALA A 70 -2.01 -5.99 6.28
C ALA A 70 -1.06 -5.59 7.43
N GLU A 71 -0.19 -6.49 7.89
CA GLU A 71 0.83 -6.14 8.89
C GLU A 71 1.81 -5.09 8.35
N PHE A 72 2.29 -5.29 7.12
CA PHE A 72 3.28 -4.43 6.48
C PHE A 72 2.74 -3.01 6.24
N GLY A 73 1.47 -2.86 5.86
CA GLY A 73 0.83 -1.56 5.69
C GLY A 73 0.82 -0.70 6.96
N VAL A 74 0.78 -1.35 8.14
CA VAL A 74 0.76 -0.68 9.45
C VAL A 74 2.18 -0.51 10.02
N CYS A 75 2.99 -1.56 9.95
CA CYS A 75 4.27 -1.66 10.65
C CYS A 75 5.49 -1.29 9.79
N GLY A 76 5.33 -1.32 8.47
CA GLY A 76 6.40 -1.04 7.53
C GLY A 76 6.94 0.37 7.65
N HIS A 77 8.21 0.54 7.28
CA HIS A 77 8.78 1.87 7.12
C HIS A 77 7.98 2.63 6.04
N PRO A 78 7.61 3.91 6.22
CA PRO A 78 6.72 4.62 5.29
C PRO A 78 7.18 4.62 3.83
N HIS A 79 8.48 4.78 3.57
CA HIS A 79 9.03 4.65 2.22
C HIS A 79 8.97 3.23 1.64
N ALA A 80 9.04 2.19 2.48
CA ALA A 80 8.93 0.81 2.01
C ALA A 80 7.47 0.48 1.64
N ILE A 81 6.50 0.95 2.44
CA ILE A 81 5.07 0.86 2.09
C ILE A 81 4.78 1.62 0.80
N TRP A 82 5.33 2.83 0.65
CA TRP A 82 5.20 3.59 -0.59
C TRP A 82 5.77 2.86 -1.81
N ASN A 83 6.96 2.26 -1.70
CA ASN A 83 7.54 1.47 -2.79
C ASN A 83 6.70 0.24 -3.13
N PHE A 84 6.13 -0.43 -2.13
CA PHE A 84 5.18 -1.52 -2.32
C PHE A 84 3.91 -1.07 -3.04
N VAL A 85 3.32 0.08 -2.66
CA VAL A 85 2.16 0.68 -3.37
C VAL A 85 2.48 0.93 -4.84
N LEU A 86 3.65 1.50 -5.14
CA LEU A 86 4.07 1.73 -6.52
C LEU A 86 4.24 0.40 -7.29
N ALA A 87 4.87 -0.59 -6.66
CA ALA A 87 5.06 -1.90 -7.26
C ALA A 87 3.73 -2.63 -7.51
N ALA A 88 2.77 -2.53 -6.60
CA ALA A 88 1.43 -3.09 -6.77
C ALA A 88 0.65 -2.35 -7.85
N PHE A 89 0.71 -1.02 -7.87
CA PHE A 89 0.10 -0.22 -8.92
C PHE A 89 0.62 -0.59 -10.31
N ASP A 90 1.94 -0.70 -10.48
CA ASP A 90 2.55 -1.08 -11.75
C ASP A 90 2.24 -2.53 -12.18
N ALA A 91 1.88 -3.40 -11.23
CA ALA A 91 1.54 -4.80 -11.45
C ALA A 91 0.03 -5.07 -11.58
N ALA A 92 -0.82 -4.08 -11.32
CA ALA A 92 -2.26 -4.22 -11.38
C ALA A 92 -2.76 -4.30 -12.83
N GLU A 93 -3.64 -5.26 -13.09
CA GLU A 93 -4.22 -5.55 -14.40
C GLU A 93 -5.72 -5.31 -14.44
N THR A 94 -6.37 -5.13 -13.28
CA THR A 94 -7.82 -4.99 -13.16
C THR A 94 -8.23 -3.87 -12.21
N ASP A 95 -9.46 -3.36 -12.38
CA ASP A 95 -10.06 -2.38 -11.46
C ASP A 95 -10.17 -2.93 -10.03
N GLU A 96 -10.45 -4.23 -9.87
CA GLU A 96 -10.51 -4.89 -8.56
C GLU A 96 -9.15 -4.87 -7.84
N GLN A 97 -8.06 -5.05 -8.58
CA GLN A 97 -6.69 -4.93 -8.03
C GLN A 97 -6.36 -3.48 -7.66
N LEU A 98 -6.78 -2.49 -8.46
CA LEU A 98 -6.64 -1.08 -8.11
C LEU A 98 -7.44 -0.72 -6.84
N GLU A 99 -8.67 -1.22 -6.71
CA GLU A 99 -9.48 -1.05 -5.51
C GLU A 99 -8.82 -1.71 -4.29
N LYS A 100 -8.28 -2.93 -4.44
CA LYS A 100 -7.54 -3.64 -3.38
C LYS A 100 -6.34 -2.82 -2.87
N ILE A 101 -5.57 -2.20 -3.77
CA ILE A 101 -4.45 -1.30 -3.41
C ILE A 101 -4.95 -0.06 -2.67
N ALA A 102 -6.05 0.53 -3.15
CA ALA A 102 -6.61 1.75 -2.57
C ALA A 102 -7.16 1.55 -1.15
N ILE A 103 -7.82 0.42 -0.90
CA ILE A 103 -8.46 0.11 0.39
C ILE A 103 -7.48 -0.52 1.39
N GLY A 104 -6.39 -1.12 0.92
CA GLY A 104 -5.34 -1.63 1.79
C GLY A 104 -4.22 -0.61 2.02
N PRO A 105 -3.06 -0.79 1.38
CA PRO A 105 -1.84 -0.07 1.74
C PRO A 105 -1.92 1.45 1.57
N ILE A 106 -2.79 1.98 0.71
CA ILE A 106 -3.00 3.44 0.57
C ILE A 106 -3.75 4.02 1.78
N GLU A 107 -4.80 3.35 2.25
CA GLU A 107 -5.50 3.76 3.46
C GLU A 107 -4.60 3.67 4.68
N ASP A 108 -3.81 2.61 4.80
CA ASP A 108 -2.91 2.40 5.93
C ASP A 108 -1.83 3.49 6.02
N ILE A 109 -1.13 3.75 4.91
CA ILE A 109 -0.06 4.74 4.89
C ILE A 109 -0.57 6.16 5.10
N LEU A 110 -1.71 6.55 4.51
CA LEU A 110 -2.27 7.90 4.71
C LEU A 110 -2.94 8.07 6.07
N SER A 111 -3.43 6.98 6.68
CA SER A 111 -4.00 7.01 8.04
C SER A 111 -2.94 7.16 9.12
N SER A 112 -1.74 6.60 8.91
CA SER A 112 -0.66 6.58 9.90
C SER A 112 0.41 7.63 9.62
N TYR A 113 0.71 7.89 8.35
CA TYR A 113 1.82 8.71 7.88
C TYR A 113 1.33 9.76 6.89
N GLY A 114 0.36 10.58 7.29
CA GLY A 114 -0.29 11.60 6.47
C GLY A 114 0.67 12.62 5.85
N SER A 115 1.86 12.83 6.42
CA SER A 115 2.93 13.63 5.80
C SER A 115 3.43 13.07 4.47
N MET A 116 3.08 11.83 4.11
CA MET A 116 3.35 11.24 2.80
C MET A 116 2.45 11.78 1.68
N MET A 117 1.36 12.50 2.00
CA MET A 117 0.40 13.03 1.02
C MET A 117 1.02 13.80 -0.17
N PRO A 118 2.10 14.60 -0.04
CA PRO A 118 2.77 15.23 -1.18
C PRO A 118 3.26 14.24 -2.25
N HIS A 119 3.66 13.01 -1.86
CA HIS A 119 4.06 11.97 -2.81
C HIS A 119 2.86 11.50 -3.65
N PHE A 120 1.71 11.32 -3.01
CA PHE A 120 0.45 10.94 -3.65
C PHE A 120 -0.03 12.02 -4.62
N GLU A 121 -0.04 13.29 -4.19
CA GLU A 121 -0.40 14.42 -5.06
C GLU A 121 0.51 14.50 -6.29
N ALA A 122 1.82 14.39 -6.09
CA ALA A 122 2.79 14.48 -7.18
C ALA A 122 2.64 13.32 -8.19
N LYS A 123 2.34 12.10 -7.72
CA LYS A 123 2.09 10.95 -8.60
C LYS A 123 0.74 11.09 -9.33
N ALA A 124 -0.34 11.43 -8.62
CA ALA A 124 -1.68 11.61 -9.20
C ALA A 124 -1.75 12.77 -10.22
N GLN A 125 -0.91 13.79 -10.07
CA GLN A 125 -0.79 14.87 -11.06
C GLN A 125 -0.16 14.37 -12.37
N ARG A 126 0.81 13.46 -12.28
CA ARG A 126 1.57 12.95 -13.43
C ARG A 126 0.92 11.74 -14.09
N ASP A 127 0.11 11.01 -13.33
CA ASP A 127 -0.42 9.70 -13.71
C ASP A 127 -1.94 9.66 -13.47
N PRO A 128 -2.75 9.82 -14.53
CA PRO A 128 -4.21 9.74 -14.45
C PRO A 128 -4.74 8.43 -13.90
N GLU A 129 -4.08 7.30 -14.16
CA GLU A 129 -4.52 5.99 -13.68
C GLU A 129 -4.26 5.84 -12.19
N PHE A 130 -3.11 6.33 -11.70
CA PHE A 130 -2.86 6.42 -10.26
C PHE A 130 -3.88 7.34 -9.57
N ARG A 131 -4.22 8.47 -10.19
CA ARG A 131 -5.28 9.35 -9.68
C ARG A 131 -6.63 8.63 -9.61
N ARG A 132 -6.97 7.84 -10.63
CA ARG A 132 -8.17 7.01 -10.65
C ARG A 132 -8.18 5.96 -9.55
N MET A 133 -7.07 5.27 -9.30
CA MET A 133 -6.93 4.34 -8.18
C MET A 133 -7.27 5.01 -6.83
N LEU A 134 -6.78 6.23 -6.59
CA LEU A 134 -7.03 6.97 -5.34
C LEU A 134 -8.52 7.30 -5.10
N THR A 135 -9.38 7.17 -6.10
CA THR A 135 -10.83 7.37 -5.92
C THR A 135 -11.50 6.28 -5.09
N ALA A 136 -10.92 5.07 -5.05
CA ALA A 136 -11.45 3.98 -4.25
C ALA A 136 -11.06 4.04 -2.76
N ALA A 137 -10.05 4.85 -2.40
CA ALA A 137 -9.62 4.99 -1.01
C ALA A 137 -10.68 5.72 -0.16
N TRP A 138 -10.95 5.17 1.02
CA TRP A 138 -11.85 5.72 2.02
C TRP A 138 -11.07 6.45 3.10
N ARG A 139 -11.79 7.17 3.96
CA ARG A 139 -11.13 7.98 4.99
C ARG A 139 -10.35 7.16 6.00
N CYS A 140 -10.91 6.04 6.44
CA CYS A 140 -10.39 5.21 7.52
C CYS A 140 -9.87 6.03 8.70
N GLY A 141 -8.55 6.05 8.93
CA GLY A 141 -7.93 6.81 10.00
C GLY A 141 -7.60 8.25 9.64
N MET A 142 -7.53 8.65 8.37
CA MET A 142 -6.91 9.91 7.94
C MET A 142 -7.42 11.14 8.72
N SER A 143 -6.47 12.03 9.06
CA SER A 143 -6.77 13.33 9.66
C SER A 143 -7.69 14.16 8.76
N ASP A 144 -8.32 15.19 9.31
CA ASP A 144 -9.17 16.12 8.54
C ASP A 144 -8.39 16.72 7.35
N ASN A 145 -7.12 17.07 7.56
CA ASN A 145 -6.26 17.68 6.54
C ASN A 145 -5.92 16.70 5.40
N VAL A 146 -5.49 15.48 5.72
CA VAL A 146 -5.15 14.46 4.72
C VAL A 146 -6.38 14.06 3.93
N TRP A 147 -7.52 13.84 4.60
CA TRP A 147 -8.76 13.48 3.94
C TRP A 147 -9.25 14.58 3.00
N ALA A 148 -9.22 15.85 3.43
CA ALA A 148 -9.62 16.97 2.57
C ALA A 148 -8.78 17.03 1.28
N ARG A 149 -7.46 16.81 1.38
CA ARG A 149 -6.54 16.78 0.23
C ARG A 149 -6.82 15.61 -0.70
N LEU A 150 -7.00 14.41 -0.16
CA LEU A 150 -7.40 13.25 -0.95
C LEU A 150 -8.73 13.51 -1.68
N ARG A 151 -9.71 14.14 -1.02
CA ARG A 151 -11.00 14.46 -1.64
C ARG A 151 -10.91 15.45 -2.80
N LEU A 152 -9.95 16.37 -2.78
CA LEU A 152 -9.68 17.22 -3.94
C LEU A 152 -9.17 16.41 -5.13
N ILE A 153 -8.29 15.42 -4.90
CA ILE A 153 -7.83 14.50 -5.93
C ILE A 153 -9.00 13.70 -6.49
N GLN A 154 -9.83 13.12 -5.62
CA GLN A 154 -10.98 12.30 -6.03
C GLN A 154 -12.02 13.12 -6.81
N ALA A 155 -12.28 14.36 -6.41
CA ALA A 155 -13.21 15.24 -7.10
C ALA A 155 -12.72 15.69 -8.49
N ALA A 156 -11.41 15.63 -8.74
CA ALA A 156 -10.81 16.00 -10.03
C ALA A 156 -10.82 14.85 -11.05
N GLU A 157 -11.14 13.61 -10.64
CA GLU A 157 -11.13 12.45 -11.53
C GLU A 157 -12.49 12.26 -12.24
N PRO A 158 -12.56 12.41 -13.57
CA PRO A 158 -13.82 12.27 -14.32
C PRO A 158 -14.35 10.84 -14.39
N ASN A 159 -13.50 9.82 -14.23
CA ASN A 159 -13.88 8.41 -14.33
C ASN A 159 -13.42 7.61 -13.10
N PRO A 160 -14.04 7.82 -11.93
CA PRO A 160 -13.63 7.14 -10.71
C PRO A 160 -13.86 5.63 -10.77
N LEU A 161 -13.19 4.90 -9.88
CA LEU A 161 -13.47 3.49 -9.64
C LEU A 161 -14.87 3.31 -9.01
N PRO A 162 -15.55 2.17 -9.27
CA PRO A 162 -16.88 1.88 -8.73
C PRO A 162 -16.98 2.01 -7.20
N GLY A 163 -15.92 1.66 -6.46
CA GLY A 163 -15.85 1.74 -5.00
C GLY A 163 -15.76 3.15 -4.40
N MET A 164 -15.75 4.21 -5.21
CA MET A 164 -15.60 5.58 -4.72
C MET A 164 -16.77 6.02 -3.80
N ILE A 165 -16.42 6.56 -2.64
CA ILE A 165 -17.40 7.22 -1.76
C ILE A 165 -17.97 8.47 -2.43
N PRO A 166 -19.30 8.60 -2.59
CA PRO A 166 -19.92 9.74 -3.26
C PRO A 166 -19.45 11.10 -2.76
N LEU A 167 -19.18 12.04 -3.67
CA LEU A 167 -18.71 13.39 -3.35
C LEU A 167 -19.61 14.15 -2.37
N LYS A 168 -20.93 13.90 -2.41
CA LYS A 168 -21.93 14.50 -1.51
C LYS A 168 -21.70 14.23 -0.02
N HIS A 169 -20.93 13.21 0.35
CA HIS A 169 -20.59 12.94 1.75
C HIS A 169 -19.52 13.89 2.29
N GLY A 170 -18.90 14.70 1.43
CA GLY A 170 -18.02 15.79 1.84
C GLY A 170 -16.76 15.32 2.57
N VAL A 171 -16.22 16.23 3.40
CA VAL A 171 -15.06 16.00 4.27
C VAL A 171 -15.47 15.45 5.63
N GLU A 172 -16.77 15.46 5.94
CA GLU A 172 -17.36 15.00 7.20
C GLU A 172 -17.56 13.48 7.24
N TYR A 173 -17.41 12.79 6.10
CA TYR A 173 -17.48 11.33 6.04
C TYR A 173 -16.60 10.69 7.13
N MET A 174 -17.18 9.80 7.93
CA MET A 174 -16.53 9.04 9.03
C MET A 174 -15.88 9.89 10.13
N GLN A 175 -16.14 11.20 10.17
CA GLN A 175 -15.54 12.10 11.16
C GLN A 175 -15.90 11.73 12.60
N ASP A 176 -17.09 11.19 12.81
CA ASP A 176 -17.63 10.75 14.11
C ASP A 176 -16.93 9.48 14.65
N ARG A 177 -16.14 8.80 13.83
CA ARG A 177 -15.37 7.61 14.23
C ARG A 177 -13.94 7.91 14.68
N LEU A 178 -13.49 9.15 14.51
CA LEU A 178 -12.13 9.56 14.87
C LEU A 178 -12.13 10.41 16.15
N SER A 179 -11.12 10.18 17.00
CA SER A 179 -10.88 11.04 18.15
C SER A 179 -10.47 12.45 17.69
N GLU A 180 -10.63 13.45 18.56
CA GLU A 180 -10.14 14.81 18.26
C GLU A 180 -8.64 14.83 17.95
N VAL A 181 -7.87 13.99 18.66
CA VAL A 181 -6.43 13.84 18.45
C VAL A 181 -6.12 13.29 17.05
N ASP A 182 -6.81 12.23 16.63
CA ASP A 182 -6.60 11.62 15.31
C ASP A 182 -7.01 12.55 14.16
N ARG A 183 -7.99 13.41 14.39
CA ARG A 183 -8.47 14.36 13.38
C ARG A 183 -7.49 15.48 13.07
N VAL A 184 -6.65 15.86 14.03
CA VAL A 184 -5.69 16.96 13.87
C VAL A 184 -4.25 16.50 13.64
N ASN A 185 -3.95 15.21 13.86
CA ASN A 185 -2.61 14.68 13.72
C ASN A 185 -2.44 13.90 12.41
N ASP A 186 -1.73 14.48 11.44
CA ASP A 186 -1.44 13.86 10.15
C ASP A 186 -0.54 12.62 10.30
N ASP A 187 0.48 12.70 11.15
CA ASP A 187 1.42 11.60 11.43
C ASP A 187 1.11 11.03 12.80
N LYS A 188 0.36 9.93 12.83
CA LYS A 188 0.07 9.25 14.08
C LYS A 188 1.32 8.53 14.53
N SER A 189 1.65 8.67 15.82
CA SER A 189 2.81 8.05 16.46
C SER A 189 2.62 6.53 16.55
N ALA A 190 2.67 5.89 15.40
CA ALA A 190 2.73 4.45 15.23
C ALA A 190 4.17 4.01 15.52
N LEU A 191 4.74 3.20 14.63
CA LEU A 191 6.07 2.62 14.76
C LEU A 191 7.18 3.51 14.20
N TRP A 192 6.83 4.54 13.43
CA TRP A 192 7.76 5.48 12.81
C TRP A 192 7.33 6.92 13.06
N SER A 193 8.31 7.79 13.32
CA SER A 193 8.11 9.23 13.50
C SER A 193 9.23 10.00 12.79
N ARG A 194 8.97 11.26 12.42
CA ARG A 194 10.01 12.12 11.85
C ARG A 194 10.84 12.77 12.95
N ASP A 195 12.15 12.72 12.80
CA ASP A 195 13.06 13.51 13.64
C ASP A 195 13.11 14.99 13.22
N GLU A 196 13.91 15.79 13.92
CA GLU A 196 14.07 17.23 13.65
C GLU A 196 14.60 17.54 12.24
N THR A 197 15.21 16.56 11.57
CA THR A 197 15.69 16.66 10.18
C THR A 197 14.65 16.23 9.16
N GLY A 198 13.52 15.67 9.61
CA GLY A 198 12.45 15.14 8.78
C GLY A 198 12.65 13.69 8.36
N GLU A 199 13.69 13.01 8.86
CA GLU A 199 13.95 11.58 8.60
C GLU A 199 13.07 10.69 9.46
N TRP A 200 12.60 9.57 8.90
CA TRP A 200 11.84 8.57 9.64
C TRP A 200 12.74 7.78 10.59
N ARG A 201 12.33 7.71 11.86
CA ARG A 201 12.96 6.95 12.94
C ARG A 201 11.95 6.01 13.58
N SER A 202 12.41 4.80 13.91
CA SER A 202 11.64 3.86 14.71
C SER A 202 11.33 4.49 16.08
N THR A 203 10.08 4.43 16.51
CA THR A 203 9.64 4.82 17.86
C THR A 203 9.89 3.72 18.88
N LEU A 204 10.12 2.49 18.43
CA LEU A 204 10.62 1.40 19.26
C LEU A 204 12.10 1.65 19.54
N SER A 205 12.41 2.00 20.78
CA SER A 205 13.76 1.95 21.31
C SER A 205 14.25 0.50 21.26
N MET A 206 15.33 0.23 20.52
CA MET A 206 16.10 -1.01 20.67
C MET A 206 16.82 -1.04 22.02
#